data_AF-A0A2D7Q3A6-F1
#
_entry.id   AF-A0A2D7Q3A6-F1
#
_cell.length_a   1.000
_cell.length_b   1.000
_cell.length_c   1.000
_cell.angle_alpha   90.00
_cell.angle_beta   90.00
_cell.angle_gamma   90.00
#
_symmetry.space_group_name_H-M   'P 1'
#
loop_
_entity.id
_entity.type
_entity.pdbx_description
1 polymer ?
#
loop_
_entity_poly.entity_id
_entity_poly.type
_entity_poly.pdbx_seq_one_letter_code
_entity_poly.pdbx_strand_id
1 'polypeptide(L)'
;MTKSKIDLNKIICNIISKIEKNENDKIKLSAKFISESHFKGGKLFIFGTGHNHCLAEEALHRAGGYANACPILDDNINFAKGIKKASKAERTAGISKSLLKKYKIQENDTLIIFTNSGVNKAPVEAATLAKKNWCKSYSNFIVIILQINKG
;
A
#
# COMPACT_ATOMS: atom_id res chain seq x y z
N MET A 1 -8.79 30.66 -23.03
CA MET A 1 -8.67 29.34 -22.35
C MET A 1 -8.61 28.26 -23.43
N THR A 2 -7.41 27.79 -23.72
CA THR A 2 -7.06 27.01 -24.92
C THR A 2 -7.46 25.53 -24.80
N LYS A 3 -7.59 24.86 -25.95
CA LYS A 3 -7.92 23.42 -26.17
C LYS A 3 -7.27 22.38 -25.24
N SER A 4 -6.28 22.76 -24.41
CA SER A 4 -5.53 21.89 -23.49
C SER A 4 -6.33 21.43 -22.26
N LYS A 5 -7.36 22.17 -21.82
CA LYS A 5 -8.13 21.81 -20.61
C LYS A 5 -9.17 20.70 -20.84
N ILE A 6 -9.56 20.47 -22.09
CA ILE A 6 -10.65 19.56 -22.48
C ILE A 6 -10.20 18.10 -22.60
N ASP A 7 -8.89 17.81 -22.58
CA ASP A 7 -8.41 16.42 -22.73
C ASP A 7 -8.06 15.74 -21.38
N LEU A 8 -7.57 16.48 -20.38
CA LEU A 8 -7.13 15.87 -19.11
C LEU A 8 -8.28 15.26 -18.31
N ASN A 9 -9.43 15.94 -18.21
CA ASN A 9 -10.60 15.39 -17.53
C ASN A 9 -11.08 14.11 -18.20
N LYS A 10 -11.08 14.08 -19.54
CA LYS A 10 -11.46 12.88 -20.29
C LYS A 10 -10.50 11.73 -20.05
N ILE A 11 -9.19 11.99 -20.00
CA ILE A 11 -8.18 11.00 -19.68
C ILE A 11 -8.35 10.46 -18.25
N ILE A 12 -8.52 11.35 -17.26
CA ILE A 12 -8.73 10.97 -15.85
C ILE A 12 -9.98 10.11 -15.71
N CYS A 13 -11.13 10.56 -16.25
CA CYS A 13 -12.37 9.78 -16.18
C CYS A 13 -12.20 8.41 -16.84
N ASN A 14 -11.53 8.33 -17.99
CA ASN A 14 -11.26 7.06 -18.66
C ASN A 14 -10.38 6.12 -17.82
N ILE A 15 -9.37 6.64 -17.11
CA ILE A 15 -8.55 5.83 -16.19
C ILE A 15 -9.39 5.34 -15.01
N ILE A 16 -10.20 6.21 -14.40
CA ILE A 16 -11.08 5.84 -13.28
C ILE A 16 -12.07 4.75 -13.72
N SER A 17 -12.73 4.90 -14.87
CA SER A 17 -13.68 3.90 -15.37
C SER A 17 -13.00 2.55 -15.67
N LYS A 18 -11.75 2.56 -16.14
CA LYS A 18 -10.96 1.32 -16.32
C LYS A 18 -10.63 0.66 -14.99
N ILE A 19 -10.25 1.44 -13.97
CA ILE A 19 -9.99 0.92 -12.62
C ILE A 19 -11.27 0.32 -12.03
N GLU A 20 -12.38 1.06 -12.10
CA GLU A 20 -13.68 0.61 -11.59
C GLU A 20 -14.11 -0.71 -12.25
N LYS A 21 -13.96 -0.82 -13.57
CA LYS A 21 -14.33 -2.03 -14.32
C LYS A 21 -13.41 -3.22 -14.01
N ASN A 22 -12.10 -3.01 -13.93
CA ASN A 22 -11.11 -4.09 -13.95
C ASN A 22 -10.61 -4.51 -12.55
N GLU A 23 -10.70 -3.63 -11.56
CA GLU A 23 -10.12 -3.85 -10.23
C GLU A 23 -11.17 -4.17 -9.16
N ASN A 24 -12.47 -4.14 -9.50
CA ASN A 24 -13.57 -4.38 -8.56
C ASN A 24 -13.44 -5.69 -7.79
N ASP A 25 -13.11 -6.80 -8.47
CA ASP A 25 -12.98 -8.10 -7.82
C ASP A 25 -11.78 -8.14 -6.86
N LYS A 26 -10.67 -7.47 -7.21
CA LYS A 26 -9.50 -7.36 -6.33
C LYS A 26 -9.79 -6.47 -5.13
N ILE A 27 -10.57 -5.40 -5.30
CA ILE A 27 -11.03 -4.54 -4.21
C ILE A 27 -11.94 -5.33 -3.26
N LYS A 28 -12.91 -6.08 -3.77
CA LYS A 28 -13.79 -6.93 -2.97
C LYS A 28 -13.01 -8.02 -2.21
N LEU A 29 -12.06 -8.68 -2.88
CA LEU A 29 -11.18 -9.66 -2.25
C LEU A 29 -10.35 -9.01 -1.12
N SER A 30 -9.86 -7.79 -1.36
CA SER A 30 -9.12 -7.03 -0.35
C SER A 30 -9.99 -6.73 0.87
N ALA A 31 -11.21 -6.24 0.64
CA ALA A 31 -12.19 -6.00 1.70
C ALA A 31 -12.53 -7.27 2.49
N LYS A 32 -12.65 -8.42 1.81
CA LYS A 32 -12.86 -9.73 2.45
C LYS A 32 -11.73 -10.07 3.42
N PHE A 33 -10.47 -9.98 3.01
CA PHE A 33 -9.34 -10.28 3.89
C PHE A 33 -9.23 -9.31 5.07
N ILE A 34 -9.53 -8.02 4.86
CA ILE A 34 -9.57 -7.04 5.96
C ILE A 34 -10.68 -7.41 6.96
N SER A 35 -11.87 -7.76 6.47
CA SER A 35 -13.00 -8.18 7.30
C SER A 35 -12.71 -9.46 8.09
N GLU A 36 -12.15 -10.48 7.43
CA GLU A 36 -11.76 -11.73 8.09
C GLU A 36 -10.67 -11.52 9.16
N SER A 37 -9.70 -10.65 8.89
CA SER A 37 -8.70 -10.23 9.88
C SER A 37 -9.36 -9.53 11.06
N HIS A 38 -10.27 -8.58 10.81
CA HIS A 38 -11.01 -7.85 11.85
C HIS A 38 -11.74 -8.80 12.82
N PHE A 39 -12.52 -9.74 12.29
CA PHE A 39 -13.27 -10.69 13.12
C PHE A 39 -12.37 -11.66 13.89
N LYS A 40 -11.11 -11.82 13.49
CA LYS A 40 -10.07 -12.58 14.21
C LYS A 40 -9.25 -11.72 15.18
N GLY A 41 -9.66 -10.47 15.41
CA GLY A 41 -8.96 -9.51 16.28
C GLY A 41 -7.71 -8.88 15.66
N GLY A 42 -7.52 -9.01 14.35
CA GLY A 42 -6.40 -8.44 13.61
C GLY A 42 -6.60 -6.98 13.22
N LYS A 43 -5.52 -6.36 12.77
CA LYS A 43 -5.40 -4.98 12.31
C LYS A 43 -5.09 -4.91 10.83
N LEU A 44 -5.43 -3.79 10.21
CA LEU A 44 -5.02 -3.48 8.84
C LEU A 44 -3.75 -2.63 8.87
N PHE A 45 -2.61 -3.19 8.49
CA PHE A 45 -1.38 -2.45 8.25
C PHE A 45 -1.31 -1.96 6.81
N ILE A 46 -0.76 -0.76 6.61
CA ILE A 46 -0.64 -0.16 5.28
C ILE A 46 0.75 0.41 5.12
N PHE A 47 1.46 -0.03 4.07
CA PHE A 47 2.85 0.33 3.83
C PHE A 47 3.05 0.88 2.41
N GLY A 48 3.85 1.93 2.29
CA GLY A 48 4.27 2.49 1.02
C GLY A 48 5.50 3.39 1.18
N THR A 49 6.33 3.45 0.13
CA THR A 49 7.53 4.30 0.07
C THR A 49 7.33 5.47 -0.90
N GLY A 50 8.02 6.58 -0.65
CA GLY A 50 7.88 7.81 -1.44
C GLY A 50 6.45 8.33 -1.42
N HIS A 51 5.86 8.65 -2.58
CA HIS A 51 4.45 9.07 -2.66
C HIS A 51 3.45 7.96 -2.26
N ASN A 52 3.83 6.68 -2.34
CA ASN A 52 2.94 5.61 -1.88
C ASN A 52 2.73 5.66 -0.36
N HIS A 53 3.61 6.34 0.38
CA HIS A 53 3.41 6.67 1.79
C HIS A 53 2.11 7.43 2.03
N CYS A 54 1.72 8.33 1.11
CA CYS A 54 0.48 9.11 1.24
C CYS A 54 -0.78 8.23 1.22
N LEU A 55 -0.73 7.05 0.59
CA LEU A 55 -1.84 6.10 0.63
C LEU A 55 -1.96 5.39 2.00
N ALA A 56 -0.85 5.29 2.74
CA ALA A 56 -0.90 4.89 4.15
C ALA A 56 -1.47 6.02 5.02
N GLU A 57 -1.04 7.26 4.80
CA GLU A 57 -1.56 8.44 5.50
C GLU A 57 -3.06 8.65 5.27
N GLU A 58 -3.57 8.38 4.07
CA GLU A 58 -5.00 8.48 3.75
C GLU A 58 -5.88 7.57 4.62
N ALA A 59 -5.33 6.51 5.20
CA ALA A 59 -6.06 5.65 6.14
C ALA A 59 -5.93 6.10 7.60
N LEU A 60 -5.11 7.09 7.91
CA LEU A 60 -4.83 7.55 9.27
C LEU A 60 -5.92 8.50 9.79
N HIS A 61 -6.63 8.11 10.85
CA HIS A 61 -7.45 8.99 11.69
C HIS A 61 -8.33 10.02 10.95
N ARG A 62 -8.97 9.63 9.84
CA ARG A 62 -9.91 10.48 9.12
C ARG A 62 -11.36 10.10 9.38
N ALA A 63 -12.27 11.05 9.16
CA ALA A 63 -13.71 10.80 9.24
C ALA A 63 -14.12 9.69 8.25
N GLY A 64 -14.87 8.70 8.74
CA GLY A 64 -15.23 7.51 7.97
C GLY A 64 -14.09 6.50 7.77
N GLY A 65 -12.93 6.73 8.39
CA GLY A 65 -11.80 5.81 8.36
C GLY A 65 -12.05 4.54 9.19
N TYR A 66 -11.40 3.45 8.80
CA TYR A 66 -11.44 2.20 9.54
C TYR A 66 -10.58 2.32 10.80
N ALA A 67 -11.21 2.21 11.98
CA ALA A 67 -10.55 2.47 13.27
C ALA A 67 -9.34 1.58 13.56
N ASN A 68 -9.31 0.35 13.04
CA ASN A 68 -8.19 -0.59 13.21
C ASN A 68 -7.16 -0.54 12.07
N ALA A 69 -7.17 0.53 11.25
CA ALA A 69 -6.07 0.82 10.33
C ALA A 69 -4.85 1.32 11.10
N CYS A 70 -3.69 0.72 10.82
CA CYS A 70 -2.40 1.03 11.40
C CYS A 70 -1.40 1.32 10.27
N PRO A 71 -1.37 2.56 9.76
CA PRO A 71 -0.45 2.91 8.70
C PRO A 71 0.99 2.91 9.20
N ILE A 72 1.89 2.40 8.36
CA ILE A 72 3.32 2.29 8.63
C ILE A 72 4.00 3.54 8.07
N LEU A 73 4.34 4.45 8.97
CA LEU A 73 4.84 5.79 8.66
C LEU A 73 6.27 5.95 9.20
N ASP A 74 7.20 6.37 8.34
CA ASP A 74 8.59 6.66 8.74
C ASP A 74 9.21 7.71 7.81
N ASP A 75 9.74 8.78 8.38
CA ASP A 75 10.32 9.89 7.62
C ASP A 75 11.57 9.53 6.81
N ASN A 76 12.14 8.35 7.01
CA ASN A 76 13.25 7.86 6.21
C ASN A 76 12.80 7.24 4.88
N ILE A 77 11.50 6.93 4.73
CA ILE A 77 10.94 6.34 3.51
C ILE A 77 9.93 7.26 2.79
N ASN A 78 9.54 8.37 3.42
CA ASN A 78 8.81 9.48 2.77
C ASN A 78 9.79 10.59 2.32
N PHE A 79 9.26 11.69 1.79
CA PHE A 79 10.07 12.81 1.30
C PHE A 79 10.39 13.90 2.33
N ALA A 80 9.96 13.76 3.59
CA ALA A 80 10.21 14.75 4.64
C ALA A 80 11.70 15.03 4.86
N LYS A 81 12.56 14.02 4.62
CA LYS A 81 14.03 14.15 4.72
C LYS A 81 14.74 14.24 3.38
N GLY A 82 14.00 14.57 2.32
CA GLY A 82 14.52 14.82 0.98
C GLY A 82 14.50 13.60 0.04
N ILE A 83 14.29 13.88 -1.26
CA ILE A 83 14.09 12.88 -2.32
C ILE A 83 15.24 11.87 -2.41
N LYS A 84 16.49 12.35 -2.40
CA LYS A 84 17.68 11.47 -2.52
C LYS A 84 17.74 10.43 -1.40
N LYS A 85 17.39 10.82 -0.18
CA LYS A 85 17.40 9.92 0.98
C LYS A 85 16.30 8.87 0.87
N ALA A 86 15.07 9.30 0.56
CA ALA A 86 13.93 8.40 0.37
C ALA A 86 14.17 7.38 -0.75
N SER A 87 14.65 7.84 -1.91
CA SER A 87 14.95 6.97 -3.05
C SER A 87 16.09 5.99 -2.77
N LYS A 88 17.08 6.39 -1.96
CA LYS A 88 18.14 5.48 -1.51
C LYS A 88 17.57 4.43 -0.56
N ALA A 89 16.76 4.84 0.41
CA ALA A 89 16.13 3.93 1.37
C ALA A 89 15.25 2.88 0.68
N GLU A 90 14.41 3.30 -0.28
CA GLU A 90 13.54 2.42 -1.06
C GLU A 90 14.31 1.30 -1.82
N ARG A 91 15.56 1.55 -2.21
CA ARG A 91 16.43 0.59 -2.91
C ARG A 91 17.41 -0.14 -1.99
N THR A 92 17.35 0.11 -0.68
CA THR A 92 18.23 -0.49 0.32
C THR A 92 17.52 -1.69 0.98
N ALA A 93 18.19 -2.85 1.00
CA ALA A 93 17.67 -4.03 1.68
C ALA A 93 17.74 -3.85 3.21
N GLY A 94 16.81 -4.47 3.94
CA GLY A 94 16.75 -4.42 5.39
C GLY A 94 15.92 -3.27 5.95
N ILE A 95 15.56 -2.27 5.13
CA ILE A 95 14.74 -1.13 5.54
C ILE A 95 13.35 -1.61 5.95
N SER A 96 12.70 -2.42 5.12
CA SER A 96 11.36 -2.92 5.43
C SER A 96 11.38 -3.86 6.63
N LYS A 97 12.40 -4.70 6.76
CA LYS A 97 12.58 -5.55 7.95
C LYS A 97 12.68 -4.75 9.24
N SER A 98 13.54 -3.74 9.24
CA SER A 98 13.76 -2.87 10.40
C SER A 98 12.48 -2.13 10.79
N LEU A 99 11.78 -1.59 9.79
CA LEU A 99 10.55 -0.82 10.00
C LEU A 99 9.39 -1.70 10.49
N LEU A 100 9.09 -2.79 9.77
CA LEU A 100 7.97 -3.67 10.10
C LEU A 100 8.12 -4.32 11.49
N LYS A 101 9.35 -4.55 11.96
CA LYS A 101 9.62 -5.05 13.31
C LYS A 101 9.09 -4.12 14.41
N LYS A 102 9.03 -2.81 14.17
CA LYS A 102 8.49 -1.83 15.13
C LYS A 102 6.98 -1.99 15.37
N TYR A 103 6.26 -2.50 14.37
CA TYR A 103 4.79 -2.55 14.34
C TYR A 103 4.21 -3.82 14.96
N LYS A 104 5.04 -4.79 15.37
CA LYS A 104 4.62 -6.05 16.03
C LYS A 104 3.45 -6.74 15.29
N ILE A 105 3.54 -6.82 13.97
CA ILE A 105 2.51 -7.45 13.11
C ILE A 105 2.42 -8.95 13.45
N GLN A 106 1.18 -9.43 13.62
CA GLN A 106 0.79 -10.78 14.02
C GLN A 106 0.18 -11.57 12.84
N GLU A 107 -0.04 -12.87 13.03
CA GLU A 107 -0.55 -13.76 11.98
C GLU A 107 -1.99 -13.48 11.55
N ASN A 108 -2.81 -12.87 12.43
CA ASN A 108 -4.20 -12.51 12.11
C ASN A 108 -4.32 -11.15 11.44
N ASP A 109 -3.23 -10.39 11.29
CA ASP A 109 -3.24 -9.06 10.70
C ASP A 109 -3.24 -9.12 9.17
N THR A 110 -3.79 -8.08 8.54
CA THR A 110 -3.72 -7.89 7.09
C THR A 110 -2.72 -6.77 6.78
N LEU A 111 -1.82 -6.99 5.83
CA LEU A 111 -0.93 -5.94 5.32
C LEU A 111 -1.28 -5.61 3.86
N ILE A 112 -1.50 -4.33 3.58
CA ILE A 112 -1.55 -3.75 2.24
C ILE A 112 -0.21 -3.08 1.94
N ILE A 113 0.38 -3.42 0.80
CA ILE A 113 1.57 -2.75 0.28
C ILE A 113 1.21 -1.99 -0.98
N PHE A 114 1.40 -0.67 -0.96
CA PHE A 114 1.26 0.19 -2.11
C PHE A 114 2.61 0.37 -2.81
N THR A 115 2.64 0.05 -4.10
CA THR A 115 3.80 0.27 -4.96
C THR A 115 3.37 0.44 -6.41
N ASN A 116 3.92 1.46 -7.09
CA ASN A 116 3.63 1.71 -8.51
C ASN A 116 4.43 0.79 -9.44
N SER A 117 5.67 0.47 -9.09
CA SER A 117 6.58 -0.28 -9.98
C SER A 117 6.69 -1.75 -9.61
N GLY A 118 6.45 -2.12 -8.35
CA GLY A 118 6.59 -3.50 -7.87
C GLY A 118 8.02 -4.05 -7.86
N VAL A 119 9.04 -3.29 -8.31
CA VAL A 119 10.42 -3.79 -8.49
C VAL A 119 11.41 -3.29 -7.45
N ASN A 120 11.04 -2.27 -6.67
CA ASN A 120 11.94 -1.69 -5.67
C ASN A 120 12.13 -2.62 -4.46
N LYS A 121 13.34 -2.59 -3.87
CA LYS A 121 13.71 -3.54 -2.82
C LYS A 121 12.81 -3.46 -1.59
N ALA A 122 12.49 -2.27 -1.10
CA ALA A 122 11.68 -2.11 0.11
C ALA A 122 10.28 -2.75 0.00
N PRO A 123 9.41 -2.43 -0.99
CA PRO A 123 8.11 -3.08 -1.12
C PRO A 123 8.20 -4.59 -1.38
N VAL A 124 9.18 -5.05 -2.17
CA VAL A 124 9.40 -6.48 -2.42
C VAL A 124 9.83 -7.22 -1.14
N GLU A 125 10.73 -6.63 -0.37
CA GLU A 125 11.17 -7.17 0.92
C GLU A 125 10.01 -7.23 1.91
N ALA A 126 9.19 -6.17 2.01
CA ALA A 126 8.02 -6.16 2.87
C ALA A 126 7.03 -7.29 2.50
N ALA A 127 6.77 -7.49 1.20
CA ALA A 127 5.93 -8.59 0.73
C ALA A 127 6.52 -9.98 1.06
N THR A 128 7.84 -10.13 0.90
CA THR A 128 8.54 -11.38 1.19
C THR A 128 8.53 -11.71 2.67
N LEU A 129 8.75 -10.71 3.53
CA LEU A 129 8.67 -10.85 4.98
C LEU A 129 7.26 -11.22 5.42
N ALA A 130 6.25 -10.62 4.80
CA ALA A 130 4.86 -10.92 5.10
C ALA A 130 4.52 -12.38 4.79
N LYS A 131 4.88 -12.82 3.58
CA LYS A 131 4.70 -14.21 3.15
C LYS A 131 5.45 -15.20 4.05
N LYS A 132 6.64 -14.86 4.53
CA LYS A 132 7.45 -15.78 5.35
C LYS A 132 7.00 -15.87 6.81
N ASN A 133 6.67 -14.74 7.42
CA ASN A 133 6.47 -14.65 8.88
C ASN A 133 5.01 -14.69 9.30
N TRP A 134 4.07 -14.39 8.40
CA TRP A 134 2.65 -14.25 8.74
C TRP A 134 1.74 -15.25 8.01
N CYS A 135 2.23 -15.97 6.99
CA CYS A 135 1.49 -17.04 6.29
C CYS A 135 1.70 -18.43 6.89
N LYS A 136 1.45 -18.63 8.19
CA LYS A 136 1.45 -20.01 8.75
C LYS A 136 0.07 -20.67 8.81
N SER A 137 -1.04 -19.92 8.81
CA SER A 137 -2.35 -20.56 8.85
C SER A 137 -3.39 -20.11 7.83
N TYR A 138 -3.59 -18.84 7.49
CA TYR A 138 -4.56 -18.49 6.43
C TYR A 138 -4.13 -17.19 5.73
N SER A 139 -4.05 -17.23 4.40
CA SER A 139 -3.52 -16.21 3.51
C SER A 139 -4.28 -14.87 3.56
N ASN A 140 -3.89 -13.93 4.43
CA ASN A 140 -4.47 -12.58 4.49
C ASN A 140 -3.44 -11.50 4.16
N PHE A 141 -2.77 -11.61 3.02
CA PHE A 141 -1.85 -10.59 2.55
C PHE A 141 -2.24 -10.10 1.16
N ILE A 142 -2.30 -8.77 0.99
CA ILE A 142 -2.65 -8.14 -0.29
C ILE A 142 -1.48 -7.25 -0.70
N VAL A 143 -0.76 -7.66 -1.75
CA VAL A 143 0.07 -6.69 -2.49
C VAL A 143 -0.84 -5.97 -3.45
N ILE A 144 -1.05 -4.67 -3.25
CA ILE A 144 -1.67 -3.83 -4.28
C ILE A 144 -0.54 -3.24 -5.11
N ILE A 145 -0.22 -3.91 -6.21
CA ILE A 145 0.65 -3.34 -7.24
C ILE A 145 -0.23 -2.39 -8.05
N LEU A 146 -0.04 -1.08 -7.87
CA LEU A 146 -0.64 -0.05 -8.71
C LEU A 146 0.15 0.02 -10.02
N GLN A 147 0.11 -1.05 -10.81
CA GLN A 147 0.68 -1.02 -12.14
C GLN A 147 -0.27 -0.24 -13.04
N ILE A 148 -0.03 1.06 -13.18
CA ILE A 148 -0.54 1.79 -14.35
C ILE A 148 0.22 1.17 -15.52
N ASN A 149 -0.42 0.28 -16.27
CA ASN A 149 0.11 -0.22 -17.53
C ASN A 149 0.52 1.00 -18.36
N LYS A 150 1.84 1.21 -18.47
CA LYS A 150 2.39 2.05 -19.53
C LYS A 150 2.11 1.25 -20.80
N GLY A 151 1.04 1.62 -21.49
CA GLY A 151 0.76 1.12 -22.84
C GLY A 151 1.93 1.40 -23.76
#